data_AF-A0A3Q3LSK6-F1
#
_entry.id   AF-A0A3Q3LSK6-F1
#
_cell.length_a   1.000
_cell.length_b   1.000
_cell.length_c   1.000
_cell.angle_alpha   90.00
_cell.angle_beta   90.00
_cell.angle_gamma   90.00
#
_symmetry.space_group_name_H-M   'P 1'
#
loop_
_entity.id
_entity.type
_entity.pdbx_description
1 polymer ?
#
loop_
_entity_poly.entity_id
_entity_poly.type
_entity_poly.pdbx_seq_one_letter_code
_entity_poly.pdbx_strand_id
1 'polypeptide(L)'
;MVQNVRFFNATTHCLPSATVPVVLDKLLSLLPSLPDSIKRVVVHVGTNDSSRRQSECTKKDFNLLFNVLKNCGKSVFISGPIPTFDRGPERFSRILSLHTWLRHACNSHNLDFIDNFNLFWNHATLFKIEKKHSNDNLWDPPVN
;
A
#
# COMPACT_ATOMS: atom_id res chain seq x y z
N MET A 1 -10.21 2.11 -7.77
CA MET A 1 -9.21 2.91 -7.00
C MET A 1 -10.00 3.79 -6.06
N VAL A 2 -9.85 3.66 -4.74
CA VAL A 2 -10.56 4.52 -3.80
C VAL A 2 -10.01 5.93 -3.95
N GLN A 3 -10.79 6.81 -4.59
CA GLN A 3 -10.51 8.23 -4.68
C GLN A 3 -11.55 8.98 -3.85
N ASN A 4 -11.12 10.06 -3.20
CA ASN A 4 -12.00 11.03 -2.57
C ASN A 4 -12.75 10.56 -1.30
N VAL A 5 -12.07 9.83 -0.40
CA VAL A 5 -12.61 9.63 0.96
C VAL A 5 -12.37 10.91 1.76
N ARG A 6 -13.43 11.70 1.94
CA ARG A 6 -13.40 12.88 2.82
C ARG A 6 -13.50 12.42 4.27
N PHE A 7 -12.36 12.35 4.94
CA PHE A 7 -12.33 12.29 6.40
C PHE A 7 -12.38 13.72 6.96
N PHE A 8 -13.30 13.98 7.88
CA PHE A 8 -13.28 15.23 8.65
C PHE A 8 -11.94 15.32 9.41
N ASN A 9 -11.22 16.44 9.27
CA ASN A 9 -9.87 16.67 9.80
C ASN A 9 -8.73 15.81 9.23
N ALA A 10 -8.85 15.33 7.98
CA ALA A 10 -7.72 14.69 7.29
C ALA A 10 -7.41 15.36 5.94
N THR A 11 -6.12 15.53 5.66
CA THR A 11 -5.63 15.90 4.33
C THR A 11 -5.19 14.63 3.60
N THR A 12 -5.75 14.39 2.42
CA THR A 12 -5.43 13.20 1.61
C THR A 12 -4.70 13.60 0.34
N HIS A 13 -3.55 12.98 0.09
CA HIS A 13 -2.80 13.10 -1.16
C HIS A 13 -2.76 11.74 -1.86
N CYS A 14 -3.42 11.63 -3.00
CA CYS A 14 -3.42 10.41 -3.80
C CYS A 14 -2.47 10.57 -5.00
N LEU A 15 -1.55 9.62 -5.16
CA LEU A 15 -0.62 9.57 -6.30
C LEU A 15 -0.91 8.27 -7.08
N PRO A 16 -1.75 8.31 -8.12
CA PRO A 16 -2.07 7.12 -8.90
C PRO A 16 -0.78 6.57 -9.55
N SER A 17 -0.64 5.24 -9.54
CA SER A 17 0.52 4.54 -10.12
C SER A 17 1.89 4.87 -9.50
N ALA A 18 1.92 5.57 -8.35
CA ALA A 18 3.17 5.89 -7.67
C ALA A 18 3.85 4.65 -7.08
N THR A 19 5.17 4.68 -7.12
CA THR A 19 6.08 3.73 -6.45
C THR A 19 6.62 4.37 -5.17
N VAL A 20 7.29 3.60 -4.32
CA VAL A 20 7.86 4.10 -3.05
C VAL A 20 8.75 5.34 -3.23
N PRO A 21 9.66 5.43 -4.21
CA PRO A 21 10.48 6.63 -4.41
C PRO A 21 9.65 7.89 -4.69
N VAL A 22 8.59 7.78 -5.49
CA VAL A 22 7.71 8.90 -5.82
C VAL A 22 6.93 9.36 -4.58
N VAL A 23 6.46 8.41 -3.77
CA VAL A 23 5.81 8.71 -2.49
C VAL A 23 6.78 9.37 -1.52
N LEU A 24 8.04 8.90 -1.46
CA LEU A 24 9.08 9.46 -0.61
C LEU A 24 9.40 10.91 -0.96
N ASP A 25 9.59 11.22 -2.24
CA ASP A 25 9.84 12.59 -2.72
C ASP A 25 8.67 13.54 -2.36
N LYS A 26 7.45 13.07 -2.60
CA LYS A 26 6.26 13.84 -2.24
C LYS A 26 6.10 13.99 -0.72
N LEU A 27 6.46 12.98 0.06
CA LEU A 27 6.44 13.06 1.52
C LEU A 27 7.44 14.10 2.03
N LEU A 28 8.66 14.11 1.49
CA LEU A 28 9.71 15.07 1.88
C LEU A 28 9.31 16.51 1.59
N SER A 29 8.63 16.77 0.47
CA SER A 29 8.09 18.11 0.17
C SER A 29 6.89 18.49 1.03
N LEU A 30 6.07 17.52 1.46
CA LEU A 30 4.87 17.79 2.25
C LEU A 30 5.18 17.97 3.74
N LEU A 31 6.05 17.14 4.34
CA LEU A 31 6.30 17.12 5.79
C LEU A 31 6.55 18.51 6.40
N PRO A 32 7.38 19.40 5.82
CA PRO A 32 7.61 20.75 6.36
C PRO A 32 6.40 21.68 6.26
N SER A 33 5.49 21.41 5.32
CA SER A 33 4.29 22.22 5.08
C SER A 33 3.05 21.74 5.85
N LEU A 34 3.14 20.60 6.55
CA LEU A 34 2.02 20.05 7.29
C LEU A 34 1.76 20.89 8.56
N PRO A 35 0.50 21.32 8.80
CA PRO A 35 0.14 21.98 10.04
C PRO A 35 0.44 21.14 11.29
N ASP A 36 0.76 21.80 12.41
CA ASP A 36 1.03 21.14 13.70
C ASP A 36 -0.17 20.38 14.28
N SER A 37 -1.38 20.70 13.82
CA SER A 37 -2.62 19.98 14.14
C SER A 37 -2.62 18.54 13.59
N ILE A 38 -1.82 18.26 12.56
CA ILE A 38 -1.67 16.91 12.01
C ILE A 38 -0.69 16.13 12.88
N LYS A 39 -1.24 15.22 13.71
CA LYS A 39 -0.48 14.34 14.60
C LYS A 39 -0.21 12.95 14.04
N ARG A 40 -0.94 12.54 13.00
CA ARG A 40 -0.89 11.19 12.41
C ARG A 40 -0.64 11.23 10.92
N VAL A 41 0.19 10.32 10.43
CA VAL A 41 0.47 10.12 9.00
C VAL A 41 0.19 8.67 8.66
N VAL A 42 -0.64 8.44 7.64
CA VAL A 42 -0.91 7.11 7.11
C VAL A 42 -0.34 7.04 5.70
N VAL A 43 0.55 6.08 5.44
CA VAL A 43 1.15 5.87 4.12
C VAL A 43 0.68 4.54 3.56
N HIS A 44 0.00 4.57 2.42
CA HIS A 44 -0.40 3.39 1.67
C HIS A 44 0.43 3.28 0.39
N VAL A 45 1.26 2.25 0.27
CA VAL A 45 2.15 2.05 -0.89
C VAL A 45 2.54 0.57 -1.04
N GLY A 46 3.00 0.18 -2.22
CA GLY A 46 3.56 -1.16 -2.48
C GLY A 46 2.89 -1.93 -3.61
N THR A 47 1.66 -1.58 -4.02
CA THR A 47 0.92 -2.31 -5.06
C THR A 47 1.55 -2.18 -6.45
N ASN A 48 2.19 -1.03 -6.73
CA ASN A 48 2.91 -0.83 -7.99
C ASN A 48 4.35 -1.35 -7.89
N ASP A 49 4.96 -1.27 -6.71
CA ASP A 49 6.30 -1.80 -6.45
C ASP A 49 6.35 -3.33 -6.55
N SER A 50 5.28 -4.01 -6.14
CA SER A 50 5.12 -5.45 -6.31
C SER A 50 5.05 -5.90 -7.77
N SER A 51 4.96 -4.97 -8.73
CA SER A 51 5.05 -5.27 -10.17
C SER A 51 6.49 -5.22 -10.69
N ARG A 52 7.40 -4.52 -10.00
CA ARG A 52 8.83 -4.44 -10.35
C ARG A 52 9.55 -5.73 -9.93
N ARG A 53 10.25 -6.40 -10.84
CA ARG A 53 11.03 -7.63 -10.56
C ARG A 53 12.34 -7.36 -9.78
N GLN A 54 12.40 -6.25 -9.04
CA GLN A 54 13.59 -5.75 -8.35
C GLN A 54 13.32 -5.61 -6.85
N SER A 55 13.14 -6.74 -6.17
CA SER A 55 12.74 -6.77 -4.76
C SER A 55 13.75 -6.08 -3.84
N GLU A 56 15.06 -6.19 -4.11
CA GLU A 56 16.09 -5.54 -3.30
C GLU A 56 16.06 -4.02 -3.39
N CYS A 57 15.91 -3.48 -4.61
CA CYS A 57 15.77 -2.03 -4.82
C CYS A 57 14.51 -1.51 -4.10
N THR A 58 13.38 -2.19 -4.25
CA THR A 58 12.14 -1.83 -3.56
C THR A 58 12.32 -1.84 -2.03
N LYS A 59 13.01 -2.84 -1.46
CA LYS A 59 13.28 -2.88 -0.02
C LYS A 59 14.15 -1.72 0.45
N LYS A 60 15.17 -1.32 -0.34
CA LYS A 60 16.00 -0.14 -0.05
C LYS A 60 15.16 1.13 -0.04
N ASP A 61 14.28 1.31 -1.04
CA ASP A 61 13.38 2.46 -1.13
C ASP A 61 12.45 2.53 0.10
N PHE A 62 11.91 1.38 0.54
CA PHE A 62 11.10 1.30 1.77
C PHE A 62 11.89 1.65 3.02
N ASN A 63 13.14 1.20 3.16
CA ASN A 63 13.97 1.56 4.32
C ASN A 63 14.25 3.06 4.38
N LEU A 64 14.49 3.71 3.24
CA LEU A 64 14.62 5.17 3.17
C LEU A 64 13.32 5.87 3.61
N LEU A 65 12.18 5.37 3.15
CA LEU A 65 10.86 5.87 3.57
C LEU A 65 10.66 5.73 5.08
N PHE A 66 11.00 4.58 5.67
CA PHE A 66 10.88 4.36 7.12
C PHE A 66 11.75 5.32 7.92
N ASN A 67 12.98 5.59 7.47
CA ASN A 67 13.87 6.52 8.15
C ASN A 67 13.30 7.95 8.17
N VAL A 68 12.74 8.42 7.05
CA VAL A 68 12.10 9.75 6.98
C VAL A 68 10.89 9.81 7.90
N LEU A 69 10.05 8.78 7.88
CA LEU A 69 8.84 8.72 8.69
C LEU A 69 9.14 8.64 10.19
N LYS A 70 10.16 7.89 10.60
CA LYS A 70 10.57 7.79 12.00
C LYS A 70 11.01 9.15 12.56
N ASN A 71 11.65 9.97 11.73
CA ASN A 71 12.17 11.28 12.12
C ASN A 71 11.16 12.43 11.97
N CYS A 72 9.93 12.17 11.50
CA CYS A 72 8.95 13.24 11.25
C CYS A 72 8.23 13.76 12.50
N GLY A 73 8.43 13.15 13.67
CA GLY A 73 7.83 13.57 14.94
C GLY A 73 6.31 13.37 15.04
N LYS A 74 5.72 12.60 14.11
CA LYS A 74 4.29 12.26 14.08
C LYS A 74 4.09 10.76 14.30
N SER A 75 2.90 10.36 14.71
CA SER A 75 2.53 8.93 14.78
C SER A 75 2.29 8.41 13.36
N VAL A 76 3.01 7.36 12.97
CA VAL A 76 3.06 6.86 11.59
C VAL A 76 2.45 5.47 11.50
N PHE A 77 1.56 5.30 10.52
CA PHE A 77 0.94 4.03 10.18
C PHE A 77 1.24 3.67 8.72
N ILE A 78 1.77 2.47 8.48
CA ILE A 78 2.02 1.95 7.15
C ILE A 78 0.92 0.96 6.79
N SER A 79 0.22 1.19 5.68
CA SER A 79 -0.66 0.20 5.08
C SER A 79 0.07 -0.51 3.95
N GLY A 80 0.13 -1.84 4.05
CA GLY A 80 0.68 -2.68 2.99
C GLY A 80 -0.19 -2.72 1.71
N PRO A 81 0.33 -3.33 0.64
CA PRO A 81 -0.37 -3.47 -0.64
C PRO A 81 -1.64 -4.32 -0.50
N ILE A 82 -2.69 -3.91 -1.22
CA ILE A 82 -3.95 -4.65 -1.28
C ILE A 82 -3.81 -5.81 -2.30
N PRO A 83 -4.23 -7.03 -1.96
CA PRO A 83 -4.19 -8.16 -2.90
C PRO A 83 -5.01 -7.84 -4.15
N THR A 84 -4.45 -8.14 -5.32
CA THR A 84 -5.17 -8.04 -6.61
C THR A 84 -5.55 -9.44 -7.07
N PHE A 85 -6.85 -9.75 -7.14
CA PHE A 85 -7.36 -11.07 -7.51
C PHE A 85 -7.20 -11.40 -9.02
N ASP A 86 -7.30 -10.41 -9.92
CA ASP A 86 -7.35 -10.62 -11.38
C ASP A 86 -5.99 -10.79 -12.10
N ARG A 87 -4.87 -11.02 -11.40
CA ARG A 87 -3.53 -10.91 -12.04
C ARG A 87 -2.60 -12.11 -11.87
N GLY A 88 -3.16 -13.27 -11.55
CA GLY A 88 -2.46 -14.56 -11.56
C GLY A 88 -1.62 -14.86 -10.30
N PRO A 89 -1.23 -16.14 -10.11
CA PRO A 89 -0.59 -16.63 -8.88
C PRO A 89 0.81 -16.03 -8.64
N GLU A 90 1.58 -15.72 -9.70
CA GLU A 90 2.90 -15.08 -9.59
C GLU A 90 2.80 -13.68 -8.97
N ARG A 91 1.81 -12.89 -9.35
CA ARG A 91 1.64 -11.55 -8.79
C ARG A 91 1.15 -11.61 -7.35
N PHE A 92 0.26 -12.55 -7.05
CA PHE A 92 -0.19 -12.79 -5.69
C PHE A 92 0.97 -13.16 -4.76
N SER A 93 1.81 -14.12 -5.14
CA SER A 93 2.95 -14.56 -4.32
C SER A 93 3.93 -13.41 -4.05
N ARG A 94 4.12 -12.51 -5.01
CA ARG A 94 4.96 -11.31 -4.86
C ARG A 94 4.34 -10.28 -3.93
N ILE A 95 3.03 -10.02 -4.04
CA ILE A 95 2.33 -9.12 -3.11
C ILE A 95 2.38 -9.69 -1.70
N LEU A 96 2.12 -10.98 -1.52
CA LEU A 96 2.19 -11.65 -0.23
C LEU A 96 3.61 -11.59 0.36
N SER A 97 4.63 -11.87 -0.45
CA SER A 97 6.03 -11.78 -0.03
C SER A 97 6.40 -10.35 0.41
N LEU A 98 5.93 -9.34 -0.32
CA LEU A 98 6.14 -7.94 0.03
C LEU A 98 5.39 -7.55 1.30
N HIS A 99 4.12 -7.97 1.46
CA HIS A 99 3.32 -7.73 2.65
C HIS A 99 3.96 -8.32 3.91
N THR A 100 4.34 -9.60 3.86
CA THR A 100 5.03 -10.27 4.98
C THR A 100 6.32 -9.57 5.35
N TRP A 101 7.14 -9.22 4.36
CA TRP A 101 8.37 -8.47 4.61
C TRP A 101 8.10 -7.08 5.20
N LEU A 102 7.11 -6.34 4.68
CA LEU A 102 6.73 -5.01 5.19
C LEU A 102 6.29 -5.07 6.65
N ARG A 103 5.49 -6.06 7.02
CA ARG A 103 5.05 -6.27 8.41
C ARG A 103 6.25 -6.44 9.34
N HIS A 104 7.20 -7.29 8.98
CA HIS A 104 8.43 -7.48 9.78
C HIS A 104 9.30 -6.22 9.81
N ALA A 105 9.47 -5.55 8.67
CA ALA A 105 10.28 -4.34 8.59
C ALA A 105 9.70 -3.20 9.43
N CYS A 106 8.38 -2.98 9.39
CA CYS A 106 7.72 -1.98 10.22
C CYS A 106 7.95 -2.26 11.71
N ASN A 107 7.81 -3.52 12.13
CA ASN A 107 8.09 -3.92 13.51
C ASN A 107 9.55 -3.63 13.91
N SER A 108 10.53 -3.97 13.05
CA SER A 108 11.94 -3.67 13.30
C SER A 108 12.25 -2.17 13.38
N HIS A 109 11.49 -1.34 12.66
CA HIS A 109 11.62 0.12 12.67
C HIS A 109 10.76 0.81 13.74
N ASN A 110 10.00 0.05 14.54
CA ASN A 110 9.04 0.55 15.54
C ASN A 110 7.96 1.47 14.92
N LEU A 111 7.42 1.06 13.77
CA LEU A 111 6.34 1.71 13.05
C LEU A 111 5.07 0.84 13.12
N ASP A 112 3.91 1.48 13.25
CA ASP A 112 2.63 0.78 13.25
C ASP A 112 2.28 0.29 11.85
N PHE A 113 1.87 -0.97 11.72
CA PHE A 113 1.49 -1.59 10.45
C PHE A 113 0.00 -1.94 10.44
N ILE A 114 -0.72 -1.45 9.43
CA ILE A 114 -2.13 -1.76 9.20
C ILE A 114 -2.21 -2.95 8.25
N ASP A 115 -2.60 -4.10 8.80
CA ASP A 115 -2.81 -5.33 8.04
C ASP A 115 -4.18 -5.34 7.36
N ASN A 116 -4.22 -4.77 6.17
CA ASN A 116 -5.40 -4.82 5.30
C ASN A 116 -5.48 -6.10 4.46
N PHE A 117 -4.42 -6.90 4.40
CA PHE A 117 -4.34 -8.02 3.45
C PHE A 117 -5.34 -9.12 3.82
N ASN A 118 -5.41 -9.50 5.09
CA ASN A 118 -6.36 -10.51 5.58
C ASN A 118 -7.81 -10.07 5.44
N LEU A 119 -8.09 -8.78 5.66
CA LEU A 119 -9.44 -8.21 5.50
C LEU A 119 -9.92 -8.31 4.05
N PHE A 120 -9.07 -7.91 3.09
CA PHE A 120 -9.45 -7.98 1.67
C PHE A 120 -9.41 -9.40 1.10
N TRP A 121 -8.57 -10.27 1.64
CA TRP A 121 -8.53 -11.68 1.24
C TRP A 121 -9.82 -12.42 1.63
N ASN A 122 -10.27 -12.27 2.87
CA ASN A 122 -11.49 -12.91 3.38
C ASN A 122 -12.78 -12.37 2.73
N HIS A 123 -12.71 -11.22 2.07
CA HIS A 123 -13.82 -10.57 1.36
C HIS A 123 -13.52 -10.40 -0.13
N ALA A 124 -13.07 -11.47 -0.81
CA ALA A 124 -12.83 -11.50 -2.26
C ALA A 124 -14.01 -10.98 -3.11
N THR A 125 -15.23 -10.97 -2.57
CA THR A 125 -16.44 -10.41 -3.19
C THR A 125 -16.41 -8.88 -3.36
N LEU A 126 -15.56 -8.15 -2.61
CA LEU A 126 -15.44 -6.68 -2.70
C LEU A 126 -14.73 -6.19 -3.97
N PHE A 127 -14.02 -7.07 -4.67
CA PHE A 127 -13.25 -6.73 -5.88
C PHE A 127 -14.05 -6.88 -7.18
N LYS A 128 -15.32 -7.34 -7.11
CA LYS A 128 -16.12 -7.70 -8.30
C LYS A 128 -16.74 -6.51 -9.05
N ILE A 129 -16.40 -5.25 -8.72
CA ILE A 129 -16.99 -4.05 -9.37
C ILE A 129 -15.89 -3.19 -10.02
N GLU A 130 -15.05 -3.75 -10.87
CA GLU A 130 -14.30 -2.99 -11.89
C GLU A 130 -14.03 -3.90 -13.11
N LYS A 131 -15.09 -4.52 -13.66
CA LYS A 131 -15.09 -5.07 -15.03
C LYS A 131 -16.22 -4.44 -15.82
N LYS A 132 -15.91 -3.35 -16.51
CA LYS A 132 -16.75 -2.85 -17.60
C LYS A 132 -15.90 -2.38 -18.79
N HIS A 133 -15.24 -3.35 -19.44
CA HIS A 133 -15.31 -3.53 -20.89
C HIS A 133 -14.71 -4.87 -21.33
N SER A 134 -15.61 -5.71 -21.86
CA SER A 134 -15.47 -6.69 -22.94
C SER A 134 -14.62 -7.98 -22.78
N ASN A 135 -15.42 -9.07 -22.74
CA ASN A 135 -15.35 -10.35 -23.44
C ASN A 135 -14.51 -11.53 -22.88
N ASP A 136 -15.30 -12.56 -22.57
CA ASP A 136 -15.11 -14.01 -22.67
C ASP A 136 -14.39 -14.77 -21.54
N ASN A 137 -15.25 -15.41 -20.74
CA ASN A 137 -15.23 -16.82 -20.33
C ASN A 137 -13.89 -17.40 -19.84
N LEU A 138 -13.70 -17.47 -18.52
CA LEU A 138 -13.34 -18.71 -17.81
C LEU A 138 -13.25 -18.47 -16.29
N TRP A 139 -13.62 -19.50 -15.53
CA TRP A 139 -13.38 -19.75 -14.09
C TRP A 139 -14.54 -19.49 -13.13
N ASP A 140 -15.40 -20.51 -13.01
CA ASP A 140 -16.02 -20.88 -11.74
C ASP A 140 -14.94 -21.34 -10.74
N PRO A 141 -15.05 -20.97 -9.45
CA PRO A 141 -14.14 -21.48 -8.43
C PRO A 141 -14.43 -22.97 -8.12
N PRO A 142 -13.42 -23.80 -7.86
CA PRO A 142 -13.64 -25.18 -7.45
C PRO A 142 -14.23 -25.21 -6.03
N VAL A 143 -15.30 -25.99 -5.87
CA VAL A 143 -15.85 -26.39 -4.57
C VAL A 143 -15.02 -27.56 -4.05
N ASN A 144 -14.29 -27.34 -2.95
CA ASN A 144 -14.24 -28.28 -1.83
C ASN A 144 -13.69 -27.56 -0.58
#